data_AF-A0A1N7RWM0-F1
#
_entry.id   AF-A0A1N7RWM0-F1
#
_cell.length_a   1.000
_cell.length_b   1.000
_cell.length_c   1.000
_cell.angle_alpha   90.00
_cell.angle_beta   90.00
_cell.angle_gamma   90.00
#
_symmetry.space_group_name_H-M   'P 1'
#
loop_
_entity.id
_entity.type
_entity.pdbx_description
1 polymer ?
#
loop_
_entity_poly.entity_id
_entity_poly.type
_entity_poly.pdbx_seq_one_letter_code
_entity_poly.pdbx_strand_id
1 'polypeptide(L)'
;MLRVTVELWPGGRESARRVIATADIARIRDGALADYEADLHEALLGNIGDTAHVRSYPRWSASVWDLVARCIAAALNGGKEKLPPRPVPPQVSVYISDNRRYVRLREIPEPARTFFRRNIANGSRPLISEDSDPMDRAWAHDWSDFLDGQR
;
A
#
# COMPACT_ATOMS: atom_id res chain seq x y z
N MET A 1 3.80 8.22 -22.89
CA MET A 1 3.36 7.82 -21.54
C MET A 1 3.73 6.36 -21.35
N LEU A 2 4.37 6.04 -20.23
CA LEU A 2 4.69 4.67 -19.81
C LEU A 2 3.80 4.33 -18.63
N ARG A 3 2.98 3.28 -18.73
CA ARG A 3 2.18 2.76 -17.62
C ARG A 3 2.81 1.49 -17.07
N VAL A 4 3.00 1.45 -15.77
CA VAL A 4 3.44 0.28 -15.01
C VAL A 4 2.23 -0.23 -14.23
N THR A 5 2.01 -1.55 -14.23
CA THR A 5 0.90 -2.19 -13.52
C THR A 5 1.48 -3.29 -12.63
N VAL A 6 1.10 -3.27 -11.37
CA VAL A 6 1.43 -4.33 -10.41
C VAL A 6 0.18 -5.18 -10.21
N GLU A 7 0.30 -6.45 -10.55
CA GLU A 7 -0.79 -7.42 -10.41
C GLU A 7 -0.44 -8.45 -9.35
N LEU A 8 -1.44 -8.80 -8.54
CA LEU A 8 -1.39 -9.94 -7.66
C LEU A 8 -2.11 -11.12 -8.32
N TRP A 9 -1.43 -12.27 -8.34
CA TRP A 9 -1.94 -13.54 -8.89
C TRP A 9 -2.01 -14.59 -7.77
N PRO A 10 -3.09 -14.64 -6.98
CA PRO A 10 -3.22 -15.59 -5.87
C PRO A 10 -3.10 -17.03 -6.36
N GLY A 11 -2.10 -17.76 -5.87
CA GLY A 11 -1.81 -19.13 -6.28
C GLY A 11 -1.55 -19.29 -7.78
N GLY A 12 -1.13 -18.23 -8.47
CA GLY A 12 -0.89 -18.24 -9.92
C GLY A 12 -2.15 -18.33 -10.78
N ARG A 13 -3.34 -18.15 -10.20
CA ARG A 13 -4.62 -18.29 -10.92
C ARG A 13 -5.06 -16.97 -11.55
N GLU A 14 -5.26 -16.98 -12.86
CA GLU A 14 -5.78 -15.82 -13.60
C GLU A 14 -7.17 -15.38 -13.11
N SER A 15 -8.04 -16.32 -12.75
CA SER A 15 -9.40 -16.04 -12.27
C SER A 15 -9.44 -15.21 -10.97
N ALA A 16 -8.34 -15.19 -10.22
CA ALA A 16 -8.20 -14.43 -8.98
C ALA A 16 -7.26 -13.23 -9.16
N ARG A 17 -6.80 -12.93 -10.38
CA ARG A 17 -5.88 -11.81 -10.62
C ARG A 17 -6.53 -10.49 -10.25
N ARG A 18 -5.74 -9.57 -9.72
CA ARG A 18 -6.16 -8.19 -9.49
C ARG A 18 -5.00 -7.23 -9.63
N VAL A 19 -5.26 -6.06 -10.21
CA VAL A 19 -4.33 -4.93 -10.16
C VAL A 19 -4.35 -4.38 -8.74
N ILE A 20 -3.17 -4.24 -8.14
CA ILE A 20 -3.01 -3.67 -6.78
C ILE A 20 -2.41 -2.27 -6.81
N ALA A 21 -1.63 -1.94 -7.85
CA ALA A 21 -1.09 -0.61 -8.03
C ALA A 21 -0.79 -0.31 -9.49
N THR A 22 -0.77 0.97 -9.84
CA THR A 22 -0.29 1.46 -11.13
C THR A 22 0.63 2.66 -10.94
N ALA A 23 1.56 2.83 -11.87
CA ALA A 23 2.34 4.06 -12.02
C ALA A 23 2.19 4.59 -13.44
N ASP A 24 1.85 5.87 -13.57
CA ASP A 24 1.83 6.58 -14.84
C ASP A 24 3.03 7.50 -14.91
N ILE A 25 3.91 7.26 -15.88
CA ILE A 25 5.14 8.02 -16.07
C ILE A 25 5.04 8.76 -17.40
N ALA A 26 4.99 10.09 -17.32
CA ALA A 26 4.95 10.96 -18.48
C ALA A 26 6.27 11.73 -18.61
N ARG A 27 6.68 11.98 -19.85
CA ARG A 27 7.84 12.80 -20.16
C ARG A 27 7.35 14.23 -20.34
N ILE A 28 7.89 15.15 -19.56
CA ILE A 28 7.50 16.58 -19.55
C ILE A 28 8.55 17.47 -20.21
N ARG A 29 9.81 17.01 -20.31
CA ARG A 29 10.89 17.67 -21.07
C ARG A 29 11.64 16.63 -21.90
N ASP A 30 11.91 16.95 -23.16
CA ASP A 30 12.68 16.06 -24.06
C ASP A 30 14.17 16.44 -24.13
N GLY A 31 14.96 15.57 -24.74
CA GLY A 31 16.40 15.72 -24.96
C GLY A 31 17.22 14.54 -24.42
N ALA A 32 18.54 14.68 -24.48
CA ALA A 32 19.47 13.70 -23.89
C ALA A 32 19.31 13.60 -22.36
N LEU A 33 18.97 14.73 -21.72
CA LEU A 33 18.61 14.85 -20.31
C LEU A 33 17.13 15.23 -20.21
N ALA A 34 16.26 14.23 -20.16
CA ALA A 34 14.81 14.41 -20.15
C ALA A 34 14.26 14.55 -18.73
N ASP A 35 13.13 15.24 -18.59
CA ASP A 35 12.40 15.32 -17.31
C ASP A 35 11.13 14.47 -17.41
N TYR A 36 10.81 13.80 -16.31
CA TYR A 36 9.65 12.93 -16.19
C TYR A 36 8.83 13.30 -14.96
N GLU A 37 7.53 13.12 -15.07
CA GLU A 37 6.59 13.12 -13.96
C GLU A 37 6.04 11.71 -13.74
N ALA A 38 5.74 11.37 -12.49
CA ALA A 38 5.22 10.08 -12.10
C ALA A 38 4.07 10.21 -11.10
N ASP A 39 2.95 9.60 -11.45
CA ASP A 39 1.76 9.49 -10.60
C ASP A 39 1.60 8.04 -10.14
N LEU A 40 1.46 7.83 -8.83
CA LEU A 40 1.21 6.51 -8.25
C LEU A 40 -0.24 6.39 -7.80
N HIS A 41 -0.80 5.22 -8.07
CA HIS A 41 -2.14 4.86 -7.65
C HIS A 41 -2.13 3.46 -7.03
N GLU A 42 -2.73 3.32 -5.86
CA GLU A 42 -2.95 2.05 -5.18
C GLU A 42 -4.46 1.77 -5.14
N ALA A 43 -4.85 0.53 -5.39
CA ALA A 43 -6.24 0.16 -5.66
C ALA A 43 -7.22 0.47 -4.50
N LEU A 44 -6.74 0.50 -3.26
CA LEU A 44 -7.55 0.76 -2.07
C LEU A 44 -7.42 2.19 -1.55
N LEU A 45 -6.21 2.77 -1.59
CA LEU A 45 -5.92 4.11 -1.07
C LEU A 45 -6.13 5.22 -2.12
N GLY A 46 -6.20 4.86 -3.41
CA GLY A 46 -6.25 5.82 -4.50
C GLY A 46 -4.86 6.39 -4.80
N ASN A 47 -4.77 7.70 -5.01
CA ASN A 47 -3.51 8.35 -5.35
C ASN A 47 -2.56 8.33 -4.16
N ILE A 48 -1.30 7.92 -4.42
CA ILE A 48 -0.26 7.81 -3.41
C ILE A 48 0.70 8.97 -3.53
N GLY A 49 0.68 9.87 -2.54
CA GLY A 49 1.53 11.05 -2.50
C GLY A 49 1.18 12.06 -3.59
N ASP A 50 2.06 13.04 -3.76
CA ASP A 50 1.99 14.02 -4.83
C ASP A 50 2.70 13.51 -6.09
N THR A 51 2.37 14.09 -7.25
CA THR A 51 3.08 13.86 -8.50
C THR A 51 4.58 14.11 -8.31
N ALA A 52 5.40 13.11 -8.61
CA ALA A 52 6.85 13.21 -8.44
C ALA A 52 7.54 13.60 -9.74
N HIS A 53 8.69 14.27 -9.62
CA HIS A 53 9.50 14.67 -10.77
C HIS A 53 10.90 14.05 -10.71
N VAL A 54 11.29 13.40 -11.80
CA VAL A 54 12.67 12.96 -12.04
C VAL A 54 13.28 13.90 -13.08
N ARG A 55 14.34 14.61 -12.70
CA ARG A 55 14.92 15.69 -13.51
C ARG A 55 16.23 15.25 -14.16
N SER A 56 16.44 15.69 -15.40
CA SER A 56 17.67 15.46 -16.15
C SER A 56 18.07 13.99 -16.24
N TYR A 57 17.07 13.10 -16.43
CA TYR A 57 17.29 11.68 -16.61
C TYR A 57 18.05 11.42 -17.92
N PRO A 58 19.20 10.70 -17.88
CA PRO A 58 20.00 10.42 -19.05
C PRO A 58 19.37 9.29 -19.88
N ARG A 59 18.54 9.66 -20.86
CA ARG A 59 17.59 8.76 -21.53
C ARG A 59 18.24 7.53 -22.19
N TRP A 60 19.47 7.66 -22.66
CA TRP A 60 20.16 6.62 -23.43
C TRP A 60 21.22 5.87 -22.64
N SER A 61 21.44 6.19 -21.36
CA SER A 61 22.50 5.57 -20.57
C SER A 61 22.03 4.41 -19.68
N ALA A 62 20.72 4.16 -19.61
CA ALA A 62 20.14 3.15 -18.73
C ALA A 62 18.87 2.52 -19.31
N SER A 63 18.47 1.38 -18.74
CA SER A 63 17.24 0.70 -19.14
C SER A 63 15.99 1.48 -18.72
N VAL A 64 14.84 1.16 -19.33
CA VAL A 64 13.54 1.70 -18.90
C VAL A 64 13.21 1.36 -17.44
N TRP A 65 13.74 0.25 -16.92
CA TRP A 65 13.51 -0.15 -15.53
C TRP A 65 14.25 0.74 -14.52
N ASP A 66 15.36 1.36 -14.91
CA ASP A 66 16.03 2.36 -14.07
C ASP A 66 15.15 3.61 -13.91
N LEU A 67 14.56 4.10 -15.01
CA LEU A 67 13.58 5.18 -14.97
C LEU A 67 12.38 4.81 -14.08
N VAL A 68 11.81 3.62 -14.27
CA VAL A 68 10.68 3.14 -13.45
C VAL A 68 11.04 3.12 -11.97
N ALA A 69 12.21 2.57 -11.61
CA ALA A 69 12.65 2.51 -10.23
C ALA A 69 12.84 3.90 -9.60
N ARG A 70 13.46 4.85 -10.33
CA ARG A 70 13.66 6.23 -9.86
C ARG A 70 12.34 6.98 -9.70
N CYS A 71 11.43 6.85 -10.66
CA CYS A 71 10.10 7.45 -10.59
C CYS A 71 9.30 6.93 -9.39
N ILE A 72 9.27 5.61 -9.18
CA ILE A 72 8.60 5.00 -8.02
C ILE A 72 9.25 5.46 -6.71
N ALA A 73 10.58 5.48 -6.65
CA ALA A 73 11.31 5.93 -5.46
C ALA A 73 11.01 7.40 -5.13
N ALA A 74 11.02 8.28 -6.15
CA ALA A 74 10.69 9.69 -6.00
C ALA A 74 9.26 9.89 -5.50
N ALA A 75 8.28 9.20 -6.09
CA ALA A 75 6.89 9.30 -5.67
C ALA A 75 6.62 8.76 -4.27
N LEU A 76 7.28 7.68 -3.87
CA LEU A 76 7.15 7.14 -2.51
C LEU A 76 7.91 7.93 -1.44
N ASN A 77 8.83 8.83 -1.82
CA ASN A 77 9.75 9.49 -0.88
C ASN A 77 9.83 11.01 -1.06
N GLY A 78 8.70 11.64 -1.39
CA GLY A 78 8.58 13.10 -1.46
C GLY A 78 9.53 13.75 -2.46
N GLY A 79 9.66 13.18 -3.66
CA GLY A 79 10.50 13.66 -4.74
C GLY A 79 11.97 13.25 -4.67
N LYS A 80 12.38 12.48 -3.66
CA LYS A 80 13.77 11.98 -3.55
C LYS A 80 13.89 10.65 -4.27
N GLU A 81 14.83 10.55 -5.23
CA GLU A 81 15.16 9.30 -5.96
C GLU A 81 15.89 8.27 -5.07
N LYS A 82 15.32 7.95 -3.90
CA LYS A 82 15.77 6.93 -2.96
C LYS A 82 14.54 6.28 -2.37
N LEU A 83 14.55 4.95 -2.26
CA LEU A 83 13.46 4.24 -1.59
C LEU A 83 13.28 4.75 -0.15
N PRO A 84 12.03 4.94 0.32
CA PRO A 84 11.78 5.24 1.71
C PRO A 84 12.22 4.05 2.59
N PRO A 85 12.39 4.26 3.91
CA PRO A 85 12.60 3.16 4.85
C PRO A 85 11.50 2.11 4.71
N ARG A 86 11.87 0.84 4.95
CA ARG A 86 10.88 -0.23 4.94
C ARG A 86 9.81 0.06 6.01
N PRO A 87 8.51 -0.09 5.68
CA PRO A 87 7.44 0.06 6.67
C PRO A 87 7.64 -0.90 7.85
N VAL A 88 7.42 -0.39 9.06
CA VAL A 88 7.45 -1.20 10.28
C VAL A 88 6.02 -1.62 10.62
N PRO A 89 5.76 -2.89 10.99
CA PRO A 89 4.44 -3.32 11.44
C PRO A 89 3.95 -2.45 12.61
N PRO A 90 2.71 -1.93 12.55
CA PRO A 90 2.20 -1.09 13.61
C PRO A 90 2.01 -1.89 14.90
N GLN A 91 2.45 -1.31 16.01
CA GLN A 91 2.24 -1.88 17.34
C GLN A 91 0.83 -1.51 17.82
N VAL A 92 -0.06 -2.50 17.89
CA VAL A 92 -1.46 -2.33 18.28
C VAL A 92 -1.75 -3.17 19.51
N SER A 93 -2.40 -2.59 20.50
CA SER A 93 -2.76 -3.27 21.75
C SER A 93 -3.77 -4.39 21.52
N VAL A 94 -3.54 -5.53 22.16
CA VAL A 94 -4.50 -6.64 22.19
C VAL A 94 -5.22 -6.63 23.53
N TYR A 95 -6.54 -6.55 23.48
CA TYR A 95 -7.42 -6.54 24.63
C TYR A 95 -7.98 -7.94 24.92
N ILE A 96 -8.35 -8.18 26.18
CA ILE A 96 -8.98 -9.42 26.63
C ILE A 96 -10.23 -9.05 27.42
N SER A 97 -11.39 -9.57 27.02
CA SER A 97 -12.65 -9.49 27.78
C SER A 97 -13.43 -10.79 27.55
N ASP A 98 -14.04 -11.36 28.59
CA ASP A 98 -14.75 -12.65 28.54
C ASP A 98 -13.98 -13.77 27.81
N ASN A 99 -12.67 -13.88 28.07
CA ASN A 99 -11.75 -14.82 27.42
C ASN A 99 -11.64 -14.67 25.88
N ARG A 100 -12.06 -13.52 25.33
CA ARG A 100 -11.98 -13.16 23.91
C ARG A 100 -10.86 -12.14 23.71
N ARG A 101 -9.95 -12.44 22.78
CA ARG A 101 -8.84 -11.56 22.41
C ARG A 101 -9.21 -10.73 21.18
N TYR A 102 -9.13 -9.42 21.27
CA TYR A 102 -9.52 -8.51 20.18
C TYR A 102 -8.59 -7.30 20.07
N VAL A 103 -8.63 -6.67 18.91
CA VAL A 103 -8.02 -5.35 18.65
C VAL A 103 -9.10 -4.35 18.30
N ARG A 104 -8.84 -3.07 18.54
CA ARG A 104 -9.74 -1.96 18.18
C ARG A 104 -9.29 -1.34 16.88
N LEU A 105 -10.19 -1.25 15.91
CA LEU A 105 -9.84 -0.75 14.57
C LEU A 105 -9.41 0.72 14.62
N ARG A 106 -10.03 1.56 15.46
CA ARG A 106 -9.61 2.97 15.66
C ARG A 106 -8.17 3.16 16.11
N GLU A 107 -7.58 2.18 16.80
CA GLU A 107 -6.22 2.25 17.33
C GLU A 107 -5.17 1.80 16.30
N ILE A 108 -5.60 1.21 15.18
CA ILE A 108 -4.73 0.84 14.08
C ILE A 108 -4.41 2.12 13.29
N PRO A 109 -3.12 2.47 13.08
CA PRO A 109 -2.75 3.62 12.28
C PRO A 109 -3.04 3.38 10.79
N GLU A 110 -3.28 4.48 10.07
CA GLU A 110 -3.28 4.42 8.60
C GLU A 110 -1.85 4.24 8.06
N PRO A 111 -1.67 3.57 6.91
CA PRO A 111 -2.72 3.00 6.05
C PRO A 111 -3.19 1.60 6.47
N ALA A 112 -2.56 0.98 7.48
CA ALA A 112 -2.81 -0.41 7.85
C ALA A 112 -4.27 -0.68 8.22
N ARG A 113 -4.93 0.27 8.89
CA ARG A 113 -6.36 0.18 9.23
C ARG A 113 -7.25 0.02 8.01
N THR A 114 -7.03 0.81 6.95
CA THR A 114 -7.81 0.74 5.72
C THR A 114 -7.68 -0.63 5.05
N PHE A 115 -6.45 -1.14 4.91
CA PHE A 115 -6.19 -2.48 4.36
C PHE A 115 -6.80 -3.59 5.22
N PHE A 116 -6.59 -3.53 6.53
CA PHE A 116 -7.10 -4.55 7.44
C PHE A 116 -8.62 -4.60 7.44
N ARG A 117 -9.30 -3.44 7.49
CA ARG A 117 -10.75 -3.36 7.43
C ARG A 117 -11.31 -3.97 6.13
N ARG A 118 -10.63 -3.77 5.00
CA ARG A 118 -10.99 -4.40 3.73
C ARG A 118 -10.81 -5.91 3.79
N ASN A 119 -9.75 -6.39 4.44
CA ASN A 119 -9.44 -7.81 4.59
C ASN A 119 -10.51 -8.56 5.39
N ILE A 120 -10.94 -7.99 6.52
CA ILE A 120 -11.93 -8.59 7.42
C ILE A 120 -13.38 -8.22 7.05
N ALA A 121 -13.63 -7.61 5.89
CA ALA A 121 -14.95 -7.07 5.54
C ALA A 121 -16.08 -8.12 5.59
N ASN A 122 -15.75 -9.39 5.31
CA ASN A 122 -16.68 -10.52 5.37
C ASN A 122 -16.44 -11.43 6.60
N GLY A 123 -15.60 -11.00 7.54
CA GLY A 123 -15.25 -11.74 8.75
C GLY A 123 -16.23 -11.49 9.90
N SER A 124 -16.27 -12.44 10.84
CA SER A 124 -16.99 -12.26 12.10
C SER A 124 -16.31 -11.22 13.00
N ARG A 125 -17.07 -10.53 13.85
CA ARG A 125 -16.53 -9.56 14.82
C ARG A 125 -16.85 -9.96 16.26
N PRO A 126 -15.95 -9.69 17.22
CA PRO A 126 -16.21 -9.99 18.63
C PRO A 126 -17.27 -9.04 19.19
N LEU A 127 -18.39 -9.60 19.65
CA LEU A 127 -19.37 -8.87 20.45
C LEU A 127 -18.90 -8.83 21.91
N ILE A 128 -18.52 -7.65 22.40
CA ILE A 128 -18.17 -7.40 23.82
C ILE A 128 -19.14 -6.36 24.35
N SER A 129 -19.83 -6.68 25.44
CA SER A 129 -20.92 -5.88 26.04
C SER A 129 -20.45 -4.56 26.67
N GLU A 130 -19.17 -4.45 26.99
CA GLU A 130 -18.57 -3.39 27.82
C GLU A 130 -18.13 -2.15 27.03
N ASP A 131 -18.18 -2.20 25.70
CA ASP A 131 -17.68 -1.12 24.84
C ASP A 131 -18.78 -0.74 23.83
N SER A 132 -19.00 0.56 23.66
CA SER A 132 -20.16 1.17 23.00
C SER A 132 -20.15 1.05 21.48
N ASP A 133 -19.02 0.67 20.86
CA ASP A 133 -18.93 0.46 19.42
C ASP A 133 -18.46 -0.97 19.06
N PRO A 134 -19.40 -1.92 18.91
CA PRO A 134 -19.09 -3.31 18.57
C PRO A 134 -18.61 -3.48 17.12
N MET A 135 -18.82 -2.48 16.25
CA MET A 135 -18.39 -2.54 14.85
C MET A 135 -16.92 -2.15 14.67
N ASP A 136 -16.31 -1.47 15.63
CA ASP A 136 -14.93 -1.01 15.59
C ASP A 136 -13.91 -2.03 16.16
N ARG A 137 -14.19 -3.33 16.01
CA ARG A 137 -13.37 -4.41 16.59
C ARG A 137 -13.10 -5.53 15.60
N ALA A 138 -11.96 -6.18 15.78
CA ALA A 138 -11.58 -7.39 15.07
C ALA A 138 -10.96 -8.39 16.03
N TRP A 139 -11.00 -9.68 15.68
CA TRP A 139 -10.31 -10.69 16.46
C TRP A 139 -8.80 -10.49 16.42
N ALA A 140 -8.12 -10.78 17.54
CA ALA A 140 -6.67 -10.64 17.60
C ALA A 140 -5.93 -11.60 16.65
N HIS A 141 -6.51 -12.77 16.36
CA HIS A 141 -5.93 -13.71 15.39
C HIS A 141 -6.04 -13.19 13.96
N ASP A 142 -7.16 -12.58 13.56
CA ASP A 142 -7.31 -11.97 12.23
C ASP A 142 -6.25 -10.87 12.02
N TRP A 143 -5.95 -10.09 13.07
CA TRP A 143 -4.90 -9.08 13.03
C TRP A 143 -3.49 -9.69 12.86
N SER A 144 -3.19 -10.78 13.57
CA SER A 144 -1.90 -11.49 13.42
C SER A 144 -1.76 -12.07 12.00
N ASP A 145 -2.78 -12.77 11.52
CA ASP A 145 -2.79 -13.37 10.19
C ASP A 145 -2.59 -12.33 9.09
N PHE A 146 -3.19 -11.14 9.25
CA PHE A 146 -3.02 -10.01 8.35
C PHE A 146 -1.58 -9.49 8.33
N LEU A 147 -0.94 -9.33 9.50
CA LEU A 147 0.46 -8.89 9.58
C LEU A 147 1.44 -9.91 9.02
N ASP A 148 1.14 -11.21 9.18
CA ASP A 148 1.94 -12.32 8.67
C ASP A 148 1.68 -12.63 7.18
N GLY A 149 0.74 -11.92 6.55
CA GLY A 149 0.35 -12.12 5.15
C GLY A 149 -0.30 -13.47 4.88
N GLN A 150 -0.84 -14.14 5.90
CA GLN A 150 -1.54 -15.42 5.80
C GLN A 150 -2.98 -15.27 5.33
N ARG A 151 -3.53 -14.05 5.40
CA ARG A 151 -4.93 -13.78 5.11
C ARG A 151 -5.17 -12.41 4.51
#